data_AF-A0A7Y2FMS5-F1
#
_entry.id   AF-A0A7Y2FMS5-F1
#
_cell.length_a   1.000
_cell.length_b   1.000
_cell.length_c   1.000
_cell.angle_alpha   90.00
_cell.angle_beta   90.00
_cell.angle_gamma   90.00
#
_symmetry.space_group_name_H-M   'P 1'
#
loop_
_entity.id
_entity.type
_entity.pdbx_description
1 polymer ?
#
loop_
_entity_poly.entity_id
_entity_poly.type
_entity_poly.pdbx_seq_one_letter_code
_entity_poly.pdbx_strand_id
1 'polypeptide(L)'
;MDVVLAPDIYVNASIAFGSPPERAVRRAFGNPVKPKTSTWVMERVESMLRALPEFKDDAVAQQMTTIRGLVDVVETNDFLIEDWNEALVALAKAAGVSRVLTDHPDLLDRSAEGVEFVSSDNWLAEQVTPPPPPRV
;
A
#
# COMPACT_ATOMS: atom_id res chain seq x y z
N MET A 1 -12.03 -5.70 -5.12
CA MET A 1 -10.79 -4.95 -4.82
C MET A 1 -10.43 -5.43 -3.44
N ASP A 2 -9.41 -6.26 -3.36
CA ASP A 2 -9.35 -7.23 -2.26
C ASP A 2 -8.21 -6.92 -1.28
N VAL A 3 -7.47 -5.81 -1.52
CA VAL A 3 -6.28 -5.41 -0.76
C VAL A 3 -6.18 -3.89 -0.61
N VAL A 4 -5.50 -3.41 0.43
CA VAL A 4 -4.99 -2.04 0.58
C VAL A 4 -3.45 -2.04 0.59
N LEU A 5 -2.80 -0.91 0.28
CA LEU A 5 -1.33 -0.81 0.29
C LEU A 5 -0.84 -0.12 1.56
N ALA A 6 0.22 -0.66 2.14
CA ALA A 6 0.99 -0.02 3.20
C ALA A 6 1.96 1.05 2.65
N PRO A 7 2.47 1.96 3.51
CA PRO A 7 3.33 3.08 3.10
C PRO A 7 4.59 2.65 2.34
N ASP A 8 5.23 1.58 2.81
CA ASP A 8 6.47 1.03 2.26
C ASP A 8 6.31 0.58 0.80
N ILE A 9 5.14 0.08 0.41
CA ILE A 9 4.87 -0.29 -0.99
C ILE A 9 4.94 0.94 -1.91
N TYR A 10 4.37 2.08 -1.49
CA TYR A 10 4.43 3.32 -2.27
C TYR A 10 5.85 3.87 -2.34
N VAL A 11 6.60 3.77 -1.24
CA VAL A 11 8.00 4.23 -1.17
C VAL A 11 8.88 3.36 -2.08
N ASN A 12 8.80 2.04 -1.98
CA ASN A 12 9.52 1.09 -2.83
C ASN A 12 9.22 1.34 -4.32
N ALA A 13 7.95 1.56 -4.66
CA ALA A 13 7.53 1.91 -6.01
C ALA A 13 8.10 3.25 -6.51
N SER A 14 8.29 4.21 -5.61
CA SER A 14 8.82 5.54 -5.93
C SER A 14 10.35 5.52 -6.11
N ILE A 15 11.05 4.64 -5.40
CA ILE A 15 12.51 4.44 -5.52
C ILE A 15 12.88 3.60 -6.75
N ALA A 16 12.02 2.69 -7.20
CA ALA A 16 12.29 1.82 -8.34
C ALA A 16 12.63 2.61 -9.62
N PHE A 17 13.92 2.63 -9.97
CA PHE A 17 14.48 3.34 -11.12
C PHE A 17 13.71 3.01 -12.41
N GLY A 18 13.06 4.01 -13.02
CA GLY A 18 12.41 3.87 -14.33
C GLY A 18 10.96 3.35 -14.32
N SER A 19 10.30 3.21 -13.17
CA SER A 19 8.85 2.99 -13.11
C SER A 19 8.16 4.09 -12.30
N PRO A 20 7.25 4.89 -12.89
CA PRO A 20 6.42 5.79 -12.10
C PRO A 20 5.64 4.98 -11.05
N PRO A 21 5.38 5.51 -9.84
CA PRO A 21 4.57 4.81 -8.83
C PRO A 21 3.19 4.38 -9.36
N GLU A 22 2.70 5.06 -10.38
CA GLU A 22 1.54 4.66 -11.20
C GLU A 22 1.62 3.21 -11.72
N ARG A 23 2.81 2.70 -12.05
CA ARG A 23 2.97 1.30 -12.47
C ARG A 23 2.75 0.33 -11.32
N ALA A 24 3.20 0.63 -10.10
CA ALA A 24 2.96 -0.23 -8.95
C ALA A 24 1.49 -0.23 -8.55
N VAL A 25 0.87 0.95 -8.51
CA VAL A 25 -0.57 1.10 -8.25
C VAL A 25 -1.39 0.38 -9.33
N ARG A 26 -1.11 0.62 -10.63
CA ARG A 26 -1.83 -0.06 -11.72
C ARG A 26 -1.59 -1.57 -11.74
N ARG A 27 -0.38 -2.04 -11.38
CA ARG A 27 -0.03 -3.47 -11.32
C ARG A 27 -0.69 -4.17 -10.14
N ALA A 28 -0.81 -3.52 -8.98
CA ALA A 28 -1.48 -4.06 -7.81
C ALA A 28 -3.01 -4.10 -7.97
N PHE A 29 -3.60 -3.17 -8.74
CA PHE A 29 -5.06 -2.98 -8.77
C PHE A 29 -5.78 -3.36 -10.07
N GLY A 30 -5.06 -3.60 -11.18
CA GLY A 30 -5.57 -4.27 -12.39
C GLY A 30 -6.75 -3.64 -13.16
N ASN A 31 -7.48 -2.66 -12.61
CA ASN A 31 -8.70 -2.09 -13.20
C ASN A 31 -9.03 -0.69 -12.60
N PRO A 32 -9.96 0.10 -13.19
CA PRO A 32 -10.01 1.57 -13.05
C PRO A 32 -10.60 2.12 -11.73
N VAL A 33 -10.77 1.29 -10.70
CA VAL A 33 -11.28 1.75 -9.39
C VAL A 33 -10.11 2.34 -8.62
N LYS A 34 -10.27 3.58 -8.15
CA LYS A 34 -9.28 4.21 -7.28
C LYS A 34 -9.14 3.41 -5.99
N PRO A 35 -7.95 2.90 -5.67
CA PRO A 35 -7.71 2.22 -4.41
C PRO A 35 -7.96 3.13 -3.19
N LYS A 36 -8.57 2.58 -2.14
CA LYS A 36 -8.70 3.29 -0.87
C LYS A 36 -7.38 3.32 -0.11
N THR A 37 -7.09 4.45 0.54
CA THR A 37 -5.95 4.64 1.45
C THR A 37 -6.36 5.52 2.63
N SER A 38 -5.56 5.63 3.68
CA SER A 38 -5.83 6.56 4.79
C SER A 38 -4.91 7.78 4.78
N THR A 39 -5.31 8.85 5.47
CA THR A 39 -4.46 10.02 5.70
C THR A 39 -3.14 9.62 6.35
N TRP A 40 -3.19 8.73 7.34
CA TRP A 40 -1.99 8.20 8.01
C TRP A 40 -1.01 7.56 7.04
N VAL A 41 -1.49 6.74 6.10
CA VAL A 41 -0.61 6.13 5.07
C VAL A 41 0.04 7.23 4.23
N MET A 42 -0.71 8.25 3.82
CA MET A 42 -0.18 9.34 3.01
C MET A 42 0.90 10.15 3.73
N GLU A 43 0.67 10.51 4.99
CA GLU A 43 1.65 11.20 5.82
C GLU A 43 2.91 10.36 6.03
N ARG A 44 2.73 9.05 6.21
CA ARG A 44 3.85 8.13 6.39
C ARG A 44 4.70 7.99 5.12
N VAL A 45 4.07 7.89 3.95
CA VAL A 45 4.77 7.89 2.66
C VAL A 45 5.58 9.17 2.49
N GLU A 46 4.98 10.34 2.76
CA GLU A 46 5.69 11.62 2.65
C GLU A 46 6.89 11.68 3.58
N SER A 47 6.71 11.30 4.85
CA SER A 47 7.78 11.25 5.85
C SER A 47 8.93 10.33 5.44
N MET A 48 8.60 9.13 4.93
CA MET A 48 9.61 8.16 4.47
C MET A 48 10.36 8.64 3.23
N LEU A 49 9.67 9.26 2.27
CA LEU A 49 10.33 9.83 1.08
C LEU A 49 11.27 10.99 1.45
N ARG A 50 10.86 11.89 2.36
CA ARG A 50 11.72 12.99 2.84
C ARG A 50 12.95 12.51 3.59
N ALA A 51 12.89 11.34 4.22
CA ALA A 51 14.03 10.74 4.91
C ALA A 51 15.12 10.24 3.93
N LEU A 52 14.79 10.08 2.64
CA LEU A 52 15.74 9.64 1.62
C LEU A 52 16.53 10.83 1.07
N PRO A 53 17.87 10.84 1.17
CA PRO A 53 18.71 11.96 0.72
C PRO A 53 18.56 12.29 -0.77
N GLU A 54 18.15 11.32 -1.58
CA GLU A 54 17.97 11.44 -3.03
C GLU A 54 16.67 12.17 -3.41
N PHE A 55 15.69 12.18 -2.50
CA PHE A 55 14.39 12.82 -2.70
C PHE A 55 14.38 14.24 -2.15
N LYS A 56 14.60 15.21 -3.05
CA LYS A 56 14.42 16.63 -2.76
C LYS A 56 12.95 16.95 -2.53
N ASP A 57 12.67 18.00 -1.77
CA ASP A 57 11.31 18.42 -1.41
C ASP A 57 10.35 18.55 -2.60
N ASP A 58 10.83 19.11 -3.73
CA ASP A 58 10.02 19.24 -4.96
C ASP A 58 9.66 17.88 -5.56
N ALA A 59 10.59 16.92 -5.52
CA ALA A 59 10.35 15.57 -6.00
C ALA A 59 9.35 14.84 -5.10
N VAL A 60 9.46 15.00 -3.78
CA VAL A 60 8.48 14.46 -2.81
C VAL A 60 7.09 15.04 -3.07
N ALA A 61 6.98 16.36 -3.23
CA ALA A 61 5.70 17.03 -3.48
C ALA A 61 5.05 16.53 -4.78
N GLN A 62 5.85 16.33 -5.83
CA GLN A 62 5.37 15.77 -7.10
C GLN A 62 4.86 14.33 -6.92
N GLN A 63 5.61 13.47 -6.21
CA GLN A 63 5.18 12.09 -5.95
C GLN A 63 3.89 12.04 -5.12
N MET A 64 3.81 12.83 -4.04
CA MET A 64 2.61 12.88 -3.21
C MET A 64 1.39 13.37 -3.99
N THR A 65 1.56 14.32 -4.90
CA THR A 65 0.50 14.79 -5.80
C THR A 65 0.01 13.66 -6.71
N THR A 66 0.93 12.90 -7.31
CA THR A 66 0.60 11.75 -8.15
C THR A 66 -0.14 10.68 -7.35
N ILE A 67 0.38 10.27 -6.19
CA ILE A 67 -0.25 9.23 -5.36
C ILE A 67 -1.66 9.64 -4.94
N ARG A 68 -1.86 10.89 -4.48
CA ARG A 68 -3.20 11.42 -4.14
C ARG A 68 -4.17 11.40 -5.33
N GLY A 69 -3.68 11.59 -6.55
CA GLY A 69 -4.50 11.50 -7.76
C GLY A 69 -5.01 10.08 -8.06
N LEU A 70 -4.28 9.06 -7.59
CA LEU A 70 -4.53 7.66 -7.88
C LEU A 70 -5.37 6.93 -6.82
N VAL A 71 -5.46 7.47 -5.62
CA VAL A 71 -6.11 6.84 -4.45
C VAL A 71 -7.33 7.64 -3.99
N ASP A 72 -8.26 6.99 -3.30
CA ASP A 72 -9.33 7.63 -2.54
C ASP A 72 -8.97 7.60 -1.05
N VAL A 73 -8.77 8.78 -0.45
CA VAL A 73 -8.42 8.88 0.97
C VAL A 73 -9.68 8.72 1.81
N VAL A 74 -9.69 7.71 2.69
CA VAL A 74 -10.73 7.50 3.69
C VAL A 74 -10.23 7.96 5.05
N GLU A 75 -11.15 8.50 5.85
CA GLU A 75 -10.86 8.86 7.23
C GLU A 75 -10.75 7.59 8.09
N THR A 76 -9.69 7.54 8.89
CA THR A 76 -9.45 6.54 9.92
C THR A 76 -9.19 7.26 11.24
N ASN A 77 -9.07 6.51 12.34
CA ASN A 77 -8.60 7.10 13.60
C ASN A 77 -7.18 7.68 13.44
N ASP A 78 -6.80 8.55 14.38
CA ASP A 78 -5.45 9.07 14.49
C ASP A 78 -4.54 8.00 15.11
N PHE A 79 -3.40 7.75 14.45
CA PHE A 79 -2.40 6.76 14.85
C PHE A 79 -1.01 7.42 14.88
N LEU A 80 -0.13 6.94 15.75
CA LEU A 80 1.26 7.38 15.76
C LEU A 80 2.02 6.80 14.57
N ILE A 81 3.19 7.36 14.24
CA ILE A 81 4.02 6.90 13.11
C ILE A 81 4.54 5.47 13.25
N GLU A 82 4.53 4.95 14.48
CA GLU A 82 4.98 3.61 14.88
C GLU A 82 3.84 2.58 14.94
N ASP A 83 2.58 3.02 14.93
CA ASP A 83 1.37 2.19 15.04
C ASP A 83 1.00 1.55 13.69
N TRP A 84 1.97 0.91 13.04
CA TRP A 84 1.79 0.35 11.70
C TRP A 84 0.67 -0.69 11.65
N ASN A 85 0.64 -1.58 12.63
CA ASN A 85 -0.33 -2.67 12.65
C ASN A 85 -1.76 -2.12 12.81
N GLU A 86 -1.98 -1.30 13.84
CA GLU A 86 -3.27 -0.72 14.18
C GLU A 86 -3.79 0.18 13.03
N ALA A 87 -2.93 1.01 12.45
CA ALA A 87 -3.30 1.90 11.37
C ALA A 87 -3.68 1.15 10.09
N LEU A 88 -2.92 0.09 9.74
CA LEU A 88 -3.18 -0.71 8.54
C LEU A 88 -4.42 -1.60 8.70
N VAL A 89 -4.65 -2.16 9.89
CA VAL A 89 -5.87 -2.92 10.21
C VAL A 89 -7.09 -2.01 10.13
N ALA A 90 -7.02 -0.80 10.69
CA ALA A 90 -8.11 0.18 10.63
C ALA A 90 -8.40 0.60 9.18
N LEU A 91 -7.36 0.82 8.37
CA LEU A 91 -7.51 1.11 6.95
C LEU A 91 -8.17 -0.06 6.20
N ALA A 92 -7.72 -1.30 6.42
CA ALA A 92 -8.30 -2.47 5.77
C ALA A 92 -9.81 -2.58 6.09
N LYS A 93 -10.18 -2.40 7.35
CA LYS A 93 -11.58 -2.38 7.80
C LYS A 93 -12.39 -1.24 7.17
N ALA A 94 -11.87 -0.01 7.14
CA ALA A 94 -12.53 1.13 6.51
C ALA A 94 -12.66 0.96 4.98
N ALA A 95 -11.70 0.27 4.37
CA ALA A 95 -11.74 -0.06 2.96
C ALA A 95 -12.72 -1.20 2.65
N GLY A 96 -13.04 -2.04 3.64
CA GLY A 96 -13.89 -3.23 3.49
C GLY A 96 -13.12 -4.43 2.93
N VAL A 97 -11.81 -4.49 3.18
CA VAL A 97 -10.92 -5.57 2.71
C VAL A 97 -10.31 -6.32 3.90
N SER A 98 -9.84 -7.54 3.66
CA SER A 98 -9.20 -8.38 4.67
C SER A 98 -7.70 -8.58 4.45
N ARG A 99 -7.09 -7.86 3.51
CA ARG A 99 -5.68 -8.03 3.16
C ARG A 99 -4.97 -6.68 3.01
N VAL A 100 -3.75 -6.61 3.48
CA VAL A 100 -2.85 -5.45 3.37
C VAL A 100 -1.57 -5.91 2.69
N LEU A 101 -1.17 -5.22 1.63
CA LEU A 101 0.13 -5.42 0.99
C LEU A 101 1.20 -4.60 1.71
N THR A 102 2.23 -5.28 2.22
CA THR A 102 3.38 -4.66 2.88
C THR A 102 4.60 -5.55 2.72
N ASP A 103 5.77 -4.94 2.54
CA ASP A 103 7.08 -5.57 2.58
C ASP A 103 7.79 -5.30 3.93
N HIS A 104 7.06 -4.77 4.92
CA HIS A 104 7.59 -4.48 6.24
C HIS A 104 7.92 -5.79 6.99
N PRO A 105 9.19 -6.06 7.35
CA PRO A 105 9.64 -7.37 7.80
C PRO A 105 8.94 -7.85 9.08
N ASP A 106 8.57 -6.92 9.97
CA ASP A 106 7.90 -7.25 11.23
C ASP A 106 6.40 -7.55 11.08
N LEU A 107 5.82 -7.30 9.90
CA LEU A 107 4.41 -7.53 9.57
C LEU A 107 4.21 -8.72 8.64
N LEU A 108 5.22 -9.13 7.89
CA LEU A 108 5.14 -10.26 6.97
C LEU A 108 4.72 -11.56 7.68
N ASP A 109 3.87 -12.34 7.01
CA ASP A 109 3.30 -13.61 7.49
C ASP A 109 2.50 -13.51 8.80
N ARG A 110 2.06 -12.30 9.16
CA ARG A 110 1.19 -12.06 10.32
C ARG A 110 -0.24 -11.78 9.88
N SER A 111 -1.15 -12.02 10.81
CA SER A 111 -2.54 -11.59 10.70
C SER A 111 -2.96 -10.92 11.99
N ALA A 112 -3.67 -9.79 11.88
CA ALA A 112 -4.21 -9.06 13.01
C ALA A 112 -5.70 -8.76 12.78
N GLU A 113 -6.55 -9.09 13.75
CA GLU A 113 -7.99 -8.80 13.72
C GLU A 113 -8.72 -9.25 12.44
N GLY A 114 -8.30 -10.37 11.85
CA GLY A 114 -8.87 -10.91 10.60
C GLY A 114 -8.33 -10.24 9.33
N VAL A 115 -7.32 -9.38 9.43
CA VAL A 115 -6.58 -8.79 8.32
C VAL A 115 -5.26 -9.53 8.15
N GLU A 116 -4.98 -9.98 6.93
CA GLU A 116 -3.77 -10.69 6.54
C GLU A 116 -2.75 -9.71 5.92
N PHE A 117 -1.50 -9.75 6.36
CA PHE A 117 -0.40 -8.98 5.78
C PHE A 117 0.34 -9.85 4.75
N VAL A 118 0.36 -9.39 3.50
CA VAL A 118 0.88 -10.15 2.36
C VAL A 118 2.02 -9.36 1.71
N SER A 119 3.14 -10.03 1.41
CA SER A 119 4.24 -9.38 0.68
C SER A 119 3.83 -9.03 -0.74
N SER A 120 4.44 -7.98 -1.29
CA SER A 120 4.18 -7.58 -2.68
C SER A 120 4.54 -8.70 -3.67
N ASP A 121 5.61 -9.44 -3.43
CA ASP A 121 6.04 -10.58 -4.24
C ASP A 121 5.04 -11.76 -4.19
N ASN A 122 4.55 -12.12 -2.99
CA ASN A 122 3.56 -13.18 -2.85
C ASN A 122 2.25 -12.82 -3.56
N TRP A 123 1.82 -11.57 -3.42
CA TRP A 123 0.65 -11.07 -4.14
C TRP A 123 0.82 -11.14 -5.65
N LEU A 124 1.98 -10.74 -6.17
CA LEU A 124 2.26 -10.84 -7.60
C LEU A 124 2.24 -12.29 -8.08
N ALA A 125 2.73 -13.23 -7.28
CA ALA A 125 2.65 -14.66 -7.60
C ALA A 125 1.20 -15.17 -7.62
N GLU A 126 0.34 -14.74 -6.68
CA GLU A 126 -1.09 -15.06 -6.67
C GLU A 126 -1.82 -14.53 -7.92
N GLN A 127 -1.49 -13.32 -8.38
CA GLN A 127 -2.15 -12.71 -9.54
C GLN A 127 -1.79 -13.40 -10.88
N VAL A 128 -0.62 -14.06 -10.97
CA VAL A 128 -0.18 -14.78 -12.18
C VAL A 128 -0.50 -16.27 -12.14
N THR A 129 -0.92 -16.79 -10.99
CA THR A 129 -1.34 -18.19 -10.88
C THR A 129 -2.83 -18.31 -11.23
N PRO A 130 -3.20 -19.16 -12.20
CA PRO A 130 -4.61 -19.39 -12.47
C PRO A 130 -5.28 -19.95 -11.20
N PRO A 131 -6.54 -19.55 -10.91
CA PRO A 131 -7.25 -20.07 -9.75
C PRO A 131 -7.24 -21.60 -9.81
N PRO A 132 -6.98 -22.30 -8.69
CA PRO A 132 -6.95 -23.74 -8.69
C PRO A 132 -8.27 -24.28 -9.26
N PRO A 133 -8.23 -25.32 -10.12
CA PRO A 133 -9.43 -25.88 -10.70
C PRO A 133 -10.40 -26.24 -9.56
N PRO A 134 -11.70 -25.95 -9.70
CA PRO A 134 -12.68 -26.28 -8.67
C PRO A 134 -12.54 -27.76 -8.33
N ARG A 135 -12.39 -28.07 -7.04
CA ARG A 135 -12.36 -29.45 -6.57
C ARG A 135 -13.72 -30.07 -6.90
N VAL A 136 -13.73 -30.97 -7.87
CA VAL A 136 -14.91 -31.75 -8.32
C VAL A 136 -15.17 -32.88 -7.32
#